data_AF-A0A2A4WZD2-F1
#
_entry.id   AF-A0A2A4WZD2-F1
#
_cell.length_a   1.000
_cell.length_b   1.000
_cell.length_c   1.000
_cell.angle_alpha   90.00
_cell.angle_beta   90.00
_cell.angle_gamma   90.00
#
_symmetry.space_group_name_H-M   'P 1'
#
loop_
_entity.id
_entity.type
_entity.pdbx_description
1 polymer ?
#
loop_
_entity_poly.entity_id
_entity_poly.type
_entity_poly.pdbx_seq_one_letter_code
_entity_poly.pdbx_strand_id
1 'polypeptide(L)'
;YVGAAAGCHRLLSFDMGGTSTDVALLDGPIIGEADRTPRFGQSRTEKNSNEAPDAEFQFEFQLTTEGRIGPYPVGVPMVDMHTIGAGGGSIARVDAGGLLQVGPESAGADPGPACYGRGGTAPTVTDANLVLGRLRSDAFLGGDMALDEAAAREAVQRIATSLGLELEAAAQGIIDIANEHMARALRVMSVQRGVDPKVLTLVSFGGAGGLHVCALAEALGMSKALVPIHAGVLSALGMLVAPRARFHSLTFNQLVPDELVDNDFDAGSESKVADDATVSKQSMLNTMQQKLEQEFEVLATRGRQALREEGVSVDAMQLRASVDCRYRGQSYTINIPWQGITETVALYHERHAKLYGHRLQQAVELVTLRTKVQSKASIVKFHASDGATQTPLSPASKTNAKTNAKTNATTNTPSKTDEQDVDTALPVFTRDDVKENIDGPALVTEKVSTTYLASGWRCEQDRSGSLFLSKISVL
;
A
#
# COMPACT_ATOMS: atom_id res chain seq x y z
N TYR A 1 -2.19 10.01 -0.12
CA TYR A 1 -3.05 11.06 -0.71
C TYR A 1 -4.46 10.55 -0.98
N VAL A 2 -4.67 9.65 -1.94
CA VAL A 2 -6.02 9.14 -2.28
C VAL A 2 -6.75 8.53 -1.08
N GLY A 3 -6.08 7.65 -0.32
CA GLY A 3 -6.69 7.10 0.90
C GLY A 3 -7.16 8.19 1.87
N ALA A 4 -6.37 9.23 2.09
CA ALA A 4 -6.73 10.38 2.92
C ALA A 4 -7.95 11.14 2.39
N ALA A 5 -8.00 11.37 1.07
CA ALA A 5 -9.13 12.02 0.42
C ALA A 5 -10.42 11.19 0.54
N ALA A 6 -10.28 9.86 0.59
CA ALA A 6 -11.36 8.90 0.82
C ALA A 6 -11.60 8.60 2.32
N GLY A 7 -10.99 9.32 3.25
CA GLY A 7 -11.14 9.11 4.71
C GLY A 7 -10.57 7.79 5.24
N CYS A 8 -9.72 7.12 4.47
CA CYS A 8 -9.06 5.86 4.81
C CYS A 8 -7.61 6.11 5.23
N HIS A 9 -7.28 5.82 6.50
CA HIS A 9 -5.97 6.15 7.09
C HIS A 9 -5.06 4.94 7.33
N ARG A 10 -5.64 3.74 7.42
CA ARG A 10 -4.91 2.48 7.61
C ARG A 10 -5.18 1.59 6.40
N LEU A 11 -4.16 1.40 5.57
CA LEU A 11 -4.31 0.84 4.23
C LEU A 11 -3.35 -0.32 4.04
N LEU A 12 -3.82 -1.35 3.33
CA LEU A 12 -2.97 -2.34 2.73
C LEU A 12 -3.02 -2.13 1.22
N SER A 13 -1.91 -1.71 0.62
CA SER A 13 -1.84 -1.44 -0.81
C SER A 13 -1.59 -2.72 -1.59
N PHE A 14 -2.22 -2.84 -2.76
CA PHE A 14 -2.10 -3.95 -3.68
C PHE A 14 -2.05 -3.40 -5.12
N ASP A 15 -0.85 -3.37 -5.69
CA ASP A 15 -0.60 -3.01 -7.10
C ASP A 15 -0.41 -4.29 -7.90
N MET A 16 -1.27 -4.57 -8.86
CA MET A 16 -1.10 -5.73 -9.74
C MET A 16 -1.02 -5.31 -11.20
N GLY A 17 0.13 -5.60 -11.80
CA GLY A 17 0.39 -5.42 -13.22
C GLY A 17 0.35 -6.73 -14.01
N GLY A 18 0.98 -6.72 -15.19
CA GLY A 18 1.11 -7.90 -16.04
C GLY A 18 2.13 -8.93 -15.55
N THR A 19 3.12 -8.55 -14.75
CA THR A 19 4.24 -9.45 -14.38
C THR A 19 4.35 -9.69 -12.89
N SER A 20 4.10 -8.67 -12.09
CA SER A 20 4.30 -8.68 -10.66
C SER A 20 3.14 -8.03 -9.93
N THR A 21 3.13 -8.30 -8.64
CA THR A 21 2.29 -7.63 -7.66
C THR A 21 3.18 -7.02 -6.59
N ASP A 22 2.90 -5.78 -6.22
CA ASP A 22 3.59 -5.06 -5.16
C ASP A 22 2.62 -4.72 -4.03
N VAL A 23 2.99 -5.09 -2.80
CA VAL A 23 2.16 -4.86 -1.60
C VAL A 23 2.92 -4.07 -0.56
N ALA A 24 2.25 -3.14 0.11
CA ALA A 24 2.83 -2.34 1.18
C ALA A 24 1.76 -2.03 2.25
N LEU A 25 2.20 -1.93 3.50
CA LEU A 25 1.35 -1.51 4.61
C LEU A 25 1.53 -0.03 4.87
N LEU A 26 0.42 0.72 4.89
CA LEU A 26 0.39 2.12 5.30
C LEU A 26 -0.49 2.22 6.54
N ASP A 27 0.10 2.00 7.72
CA ASP A 27 -0.63 1.90 8.98
C ASP A 27 -0.92 3.26 9.65
N GLY A 28 -1.19 4.30 8.84
CA GLY A 28 -1.48 5.66 9.32
C GLY A 28 -0.43 6.24 10.28
N PRO A 29 -0.62 7.45 10.82
CA PRO A 29 0.06 7.82 12.04
C PRO A 29 -0.47 6.95 13.19
N ILE A 30 0.41 6.50 14.09
CA ILE A 30 -0.01 6.11 15.43
C ILE A 30 -0.73 7.33 15.99
N ILE A 31 -2.06 7.30 16.08
CA ILE A 31 -2.81 8.33 16.80
C ILE A 31 -2.52 8.09 18.29
N GLY A 32 -1.35 8.57 18.70
CA GLY A 32 -1.00 8.94 20.05
C GLY A 32 -0.61 10.41 19.98
N GLU A 33 -1.25 11.23 20.79
CA GLU A 33 -1.04 12.66 20.96
C GLU A 33 0.45 13.00 21.21
N ALA A 34 1.31 13.03 20.19
CA ALA A 34 2.70 13.46 20.37
C ALA A 34 3.46 13.84 19.08
N ASP A 35 2.88 13.74 17.88
CA ASP A 35 3.58 14.23 16.67
C ASP A 35 3.42 15.76 16.52
N ARG A 36 3.78 16.46 17.60
CA ARG A 36 4.18 17.85 17.55
C ARG A 36 5.67 17.86 17.19
N THR A 37 6.04 17.49 15.97
CA THR A 37 7.38 17.86 15.47
C THR A 37 7.49 19.38 15.53
N PRO A 38 8.33 19.97 16.41
CA PRO A 38 8.58 21.38 16.37
C PRO A 38 9.29 21.68 15.05
N ARG A 39 8.84 22.71 14.33
CA ARG A 39 9.61 23.23 13.19
C ARG A 39 10.88 23.83 13.76
N PHE A 40 12.02 23.18 13.50
CA PHE A 40 13.33 23.69 13.87
C PHE A 40 13.47 25.14 13.37
N GLY A 41 13.67 26.10 14.29
CA GLY A 41 13.87 27.51 13.98
C GLY A 41 12.65 28.44 14.01
N GLN A 42 11.46 28.02 14.45
CA GLN A 42 10.32 28.94 14.68
C GLN A 42 10.08 29.19 16.18
N SER A 43 10.08 30.47 16.59
CA SER A 43 9.65 30.85 17.94
C SER A 43 8.14 30.61 18.10
N ARG A 44 7.74 30.19 19.29
CA ARG A 44 6.35 29.88 19.66
C ARG A 44 5.55 31.17 19.72
N THR A 45 4.99 31.62 18.61
CA THR A 45 3.96 32.67 18.60
C THR A 45 2.59 32.03 18.81
N GLU A 46 1.88 32.49 19.84
CA GLU A 46 0.49 32.12 20.10
C GLU A 46 -0.37 32.54 18.89
N LYS A 47 -0.98 31.55 18.21
CA LYS A 47 -1.95 31.81 17.14
C LYS A 47 -3.36 31.89 17.72
N ASN A 48 -4.06 32.95 17.37
CA ASN A 48 -5.48 33.17 17.62
C ASN A 48 -6.37 32.06 17.01
N SER A 49 -7.41 31.72 17.74
CA SER A 49 -8.22 30.49 17.64
C SER A 49 -9.41 30.54 16.68
N ASN A 50 -9.31 31.15 15.49
CA ASN A 50 -10.47 31.32 14.59
C ASN A 50 -10.27 30.91 13.10
N GLU A 51 -9.25 30.12 12.79
CA GLU A 51 -9.16 29.44 11.48
C GLU A 51 -9.46 27.95 11.67
N ALA A 52 -10.41 27.41 10.90
CA ALA A 52 -10.64 25.98 10.83
C ALA A 52 -9.30 25.30 10.46
N PRO A 53 -8.89 24.23 11.17
CA PRO A 53 -7.60 23.63 10.89
C PRO A 53 -7.65 22.99 9.50
N ASP A 54 -6.95 23.59 8.55
CA ASP A 54 -6.39 22.86 7.40
C ASP A 54 -5.45 21.82 7.99
N ALA A 55 -6.00 20.68 8.40
CA ALA A 55 -5.23 19.56 8.88
C ALA A 55 -4.39 19.06 7.70
N GLU A 56 -3.15 19.55 7.59
CA GLU A 56 -2.10 18.90 6.81
C GLU A 56 -1.95 17.48 7.39
N PHE A 57 -2.72 16.52 6.87
CA PHE A 57 -2.56 15.11 7.20
C PHE A 57 -1.21 14.65 6.66
N GLN A 58 -0.19 14.69 7.51
CA GLN A 58 1.14 14.24 7.16
C GLN A 58 1.24 12.73 7.44
N PHE A 59 1.02 11.92 6.41
CA PHE A 59 1.29 10.48 6.46
C PHE A 59 2.79 10.25 6.48
N GLU A 60 3.30 9.57 7.50
CA GLU A 60 4.68 9.11 7.54
C GLU A 60 4.71 7.64 7.10
N PHE A 61 5.45 7.37 6.01
CA PHE A 61 5.65 6.00 5.56
C PHE A 61 6.59 5.30 6.54
N GLN A 62 6.28 4.06 6.90
CA GLN A 62 7.24 3.23 7.59
C GLN A 62 8.36 2.88 6.60
N LEU A 63 9.55 3.45 6.84
CA LEU A 63 10.74 3.16 6.06
C LEU A 63 11.52 2.05 6.76
N THR A 64 12.11 1.17 5.97
CA THR A 64 13.05 0.14 6.43
C THR A 64 14.43 0.37 5.81
N THR A 65 15.47 0.06 6.57
CA THR A 65 16.88 -0.01 6.10
C THR A 65 17.36 -1.45 5.97
N GLU A 66 16.47 -2.43 6.16
CA GLU A 66 16.75 -3.87 6.00
C GLU A 66 16.26 -4.39 4.64
N GLY A 67 16.08 -3.49 3.68
CA GLY A 67 15.58 -3.80 2.36
C GLY A 67 16.51 -4.71 1.56
N ARG A 68 15.97 -5.32 0.52
CA ARG A 68 16.72 -6.15 -0.43
C ARG A 68 16.33 -5.78 -1.85
N ILE A 69 17.30 -5.74 -2.75
CA ILE A 69 17.07 -5.66 -4.19
C ILE A 69 17.56 -6.98 -4.79
N GLY A 70 16.62 -7.84 -5.19
CA GLY A 70 16.93 -9.23 -5.53
C GLY A 70 17.64 -9.94 -4.37
N PRO A 71 18.84 -10.54 -4.57
CA PRO A 71 19.59 -11.21 -3.51
C PRO A 71 20.44 -10.27 -2.64
N TYR A 72 20.51 -8.97 -2.94
CA TYR A 72 21.44 -8.05 -2.29
C TYR A 72 20.76 -7.25 -1.18
N PRO A 73 21.28 -7.25 0.07
CA PRO A 73 20.80 -6.36 1.11
C PRO A 73 21.17 -4.91 0.80
N VAL A 74 20.26 -3.98 1.10
CA VAL A 74 20.40 -2.55 0.83
C VAL A 74 20.09 -1.76 2.10
N GLY A 75 21.08 -1.02 2.59
CA GLY A 75 20.99 -0.19 3.81
C GLY A 75 20.39 1.20 3.61
N VAL A 76 19.70 1.44 2.49
CA VAL A 76 19.09 2.73 2.15
C VAL A 76 17.64 2.73 2.65
N PRO A 77 17.17 3.77 3.35
CA PRO A 77 15.77 3.87 3.76
C PRO A 77 14.86 3.78 2.54
N MET A 78 13.96 2.80 2.55
CA MET A 78 12.97 2.58 1.50
C MET A 78 11.62 2.21 2.09
N VAL A 79 10.56 2.40 1.32
CA VAL A 79 9.22 1.93 1.73
C VAL A 79 9.29 0.42 1.91
N ASP A 80 8.78 -0.06 3.04
CA ASP A 80 8.66 -1.49 3.28
C ASP A 80 7.58 -2.07 2.38
N MET A 81 8.02 -2.73 1.31
CA MET A 81 7.16 -3.33 0.29
C MET A 81 7.62 -4.75 -0.01
N HIS A 82 6.67 -5.59 -0.41
CA HIS A 82 6.94 -6.96 -0.82
C HIS A 82 6.44 -7.17 -2.25
N THR A 83 7.36 -7.57 -3.13
CA THR A 83 7.07 -7.88 -4.54
C THR A 83 6.90 -9.38 -4.72
N ILE A 84 5.86 -9.78 -5.45
CA ILE A 84 5.52 -11.17 -5.75
C ILE A 84 5.53 -11.37 -7.26
N GLY A 85 6.07 -12.50 -7.71
CA GLY A 85 5.99 -12.95 -9.11
C GLY A 85 4.60 -13.47 -9.50
N ALA A 86 3.56 -12.70 -9.21
CA ALA A 86 2.18 -12.98 -9.57
C ALA A 86 1.59 -11.73 -10.24
N GLY A 87 1.12 -11.85 -11.47
CA GLY A 87 0.53 -10.77 -12.27
C GLY A 87 -0.40 -11.33 -13.33
N GLY A 88 -1.01 -10.48 -14.16
CA GLY A 88 -1.94 -10.93 -15.20
C GLY A 88 -1.32 -11.91 -16.20
N GLY A 89 -0.04 -11.74 -16.52
CA GLY A 89 0.73 -12.61 -17.41
C GLY A 89 1.35 -13.84 -16.73
N SER A 90 1.13 -14.07 -15.43
CA SER A 90 1.68 -15.26 -14.77
C SER A 90 1.20 -16.53 -15.45
N ILE A 91 2.14 -17.38 -15.83
CA ILE A 91 1.89 -18.58 -16.63
C ILE A 91 1.38 -19.70 -15.74
N ALA A 92 0.27 -20.32 -16.17
CA ALA A 92 -0.26 -21.54 -15.59
C ALA A 92 0.36 -22.78 -16.24
N ARG A 93 0.72 -23.77 -15.44
CA ARG A 93 1.20 -25.08 -15.91
C ARG A 93 0.77 -26.18 -14.96
N VAL A 94 0.66 -27.40 -15.48
CA VAL A 94 0.54 -28.60 -14.65
C VAL A 94 1.95 -29.18 -14.51
N ASP A 95 2.42 -29.37 -13.29
CA ASP A 95 3.75 -29.94 -13.05
C ASP A 95 3.77 -31.47 -13.26
N ALA A 96 4.95 -32.07 -13.15
CA ALA A 96 5.13 -33.52 -13.34
C ALA A 96 4.35 -34.37 -12.32
N GLY A 97 3.91 -33.78 -11.21
CA GLY A 97 3.08 -34.43 -10.19
C GLY A 97 1.58 -34.27 -10.42
N GLY A 98 1.16 -33.58 -11.48
CA GLY A 98 -0.25 -33.33 -11.78
C GLY A 98 -0.84 -32.15 -11.01
N LEU A 99 -0.02 -31.31 -10.37
CA LEU A 99 -0.49 -30.14 -9.62
C LEU A 99 -0.49 -28.89 -10.50
N LEU A 100 -1.54 -28.09 -10.40
CA LEU A 100 -1.63 -26.78 -11.05
C LEU A 100 -0.72 -25.78 -10.34
N GLN A 101 0.17 -25.15 -11.11
CA GLN A 101 1.07 -24.08 -10.68
C GLN A 101 0.79 -22.82 -11.49
N VAL A 102 0.85 -21.65 -10.85
CA VAL A 102 0.73 -20.35 -11.52
C VAL A 102 1.89 -19.45 -11.11
N GLY A 103 2.67 -18.99 -12.10
CA GLY A 103 3.94 -18.30 -11.87
C GLY A 103 5.08 -19.23 -11.44
N PRO A 104 6.24 -18.69 -11.04
CA PRO A 104 6.59 -17.25 -11.03
C PRO A 104 6.88 -16.69 -12.43
N GLU A 105 7.00 -17.55 -13.44
CA GLU A 105 7.21 -17.15 -14.83
C GLU A 105 6.02 -16.33 -15.36
N SER A 106 6.32 -15.33 -16.17
CA SER A 106 5.33 -14.44 -16.78
C SER A 106 5.52 -14.36 -18.28
N ALA A 107 4.41 -14.27 -19.01
CA ALA A 107 4.37 -14.02 -20.45
C ALA A 107 4.71 -12.56 -20.82
N GLY A 108 4.79 -11.66 -19.82
CA GLY A 108 5.07 -10.24 -20.03
C GLY A 108 3.98 -9.55 -20.88
N ALA A 109 4.39 -8.56 -21.68
CA ALA A 109 3.52 -7.88 -22.64
C ALA A 109 3.77 -8.28 -24.10
N ASP A 110 4.92 -8.90 -24.38
CA ASP A 110 5.35 -9.41 -25.67
C ASP A 110 6.15 -10.71 -25.46
N PRO A 111 5.66 -11.88 -25.89
CA PRO A 111 4.44 -12.07 -26.68
C PRO A 111 3.14 -11.88 -25.86
N GLY A 112 3.23 -11.84 -24.53
CA GLY A 112 2.09 -11.62 -23.64
C GLY A 112 1.14 -12.82 -23.50
N PRO A 113 0.04 -12.65 -22.74
CA PRO A 113 -1.08 -13.58 -22.69
C PRO A 113 -1.54 -14.06 -24.07
N ALA A 114 -2.08 -15.28 -24.16
CA ALA A 114 -2.56 -15.82 -25.44
C ALA A 114 -3.65 -14.93 -26.05
N CYS A 115 -4.53 -14.40 -25.21
CA CYS A 115 -5.59 -13.47 -25.59
C CYS A 115 -5.09 -12.15 -26.18
N TYR A 116 -3.79 -11.84 -26.12
CA TYR A 116 -3.26 -10.65 -26.77
C TYR A 116 -3.09 -10.83 -28.29
N GLY A 117 -3.15 -12.05 -28.81
CA GLY A 117 -3.05 -12.32 -30.25
C GLY A 117 -1.68 -12.02 -30.86
N ARG A 118 -0.63 -11.91 -30.04
CA ARG A 118 0.76 -11.55 -30.46
C ARG A 118 1.70 -12.75 -30.54
N GLY A 119 1.16 -13.96 -30.70
CA GLY A 119 1.92 -15.20 -30.74
C GLY A 119 2.19 -15.83 -29.37
N GLY A 120 1.67 -15.24 -28.29
CA GLY A 120 1.64 -15.86 -26.97
C GLY A 120 0.74 -17.09 -27.02
N THR A 121 1.19 -18.20 -26.44
CA THR A 121 0.40 -19.44 -26.41
C THR A 121 0.22 -19.98 -25.00
N ALA A 122 1.12 -19.68 -24.06
CA ALA A 122 1.03 -20.17 -22.69
C ALA A 122 -0.24 -19.61 -21.99
N PRO A 123 -1.00 -20.42 -21.23
CA PRO A 123 -2.16 -19.95 -20.50
C PRO A 123 -1.73 -19.06 -19.34
N THR A 124 -2.41 -17.92 -19.17
CA THR A 124 -2.10 -16.93 -18.13
C THR A 124 -3.31 -16.59 -17.26
N VAL A 125 -3.09 -15.80 -16.20
CA VAL A 125 -4.15 -15.26 -15.34
C VAL A 125 -5.09 -14.34 -16.12
N THR A 126 -4.58 -13.57 -17.09
CA THR A 126 -5.40 -12.74 -17.99
C THR A 126 -6.28 -13.59 -18.89
N ASP A 127 -5.74 -14.69 -19.46
CA ASP A 127 -6.53 -15.62 -20.27
C ASP A 127 -7.67 -16.23 -19.46
N ALA A 128 -7.38 -16.66 -18.23
CA ALA A 128 -8.40 -17.20 -17.32
C ALA A 128 -9.50 -16.18 -16.98
N ASN A 129 -9.13 -14.91 -16.72
CA ASN A 129 -10.11 -13.85 -16.48
C ASN A 129 -10.97 -13.58 -17.72
N LEU A 130 -10.40 -13.64 -18.93
CA LEU A 130 -11.17 -13.49 -20.17
C LEU A 130 -12.13 -14.68 -20.39
N VAL A 131 -11.67 -15.91 -20.16
CA VAL A 131 -12.52 -17.12 -20.27
C VAL A 131 -13.73 -17.05 -19.32
N LEU A 132 -13.55 -16.51 -18.12
CA LEU A 132 -14.63 -16.30 -17.15
C LEU A 132 -15.48 -15.04 -17.41
N GLY A 133 -15.23 -14.32 -18.50
CA GLY A 133 -15.97 -13.10 -18.84
C GLY A 133 -15.72 -11.93 -17.89
N ARG A 134 -14.61 -11.93 -17.15
CA ARG A 134 -14.22 -10.82 -16.25
C ARG A 134 -13.49 -9.68 -16.97
N LEU A 135 -13.15 -9.89 -18.24
CA LEU A 135 -12.58 -8.90 -19.14
C LEU A 135 -13.45 -8.78 -20.39
N ARG A 136 -13.56 -7.56 -20.90
CA ARG A 136 -14.22 -7.30 -22.19
C ARG A 136 -13.23 -7.50 -23.32
N SER A 137 -13.58 -8.37 -24.27
CA SER A 137 -12.78 -8.61 -25.47
C SER A 137 -12.78 -7.44 -26.45
N ASP A 138 -13.83 -6.62 -26.44
CA ASP A 138 -14.05 -5.51 -27.38
C ASP A 138 -13.59 -4.13 -26.86
N ALA A 139 -13.23 -4.03 -25.58
CA ALA A 139 -12.97 -2.75 -24.91
C ALA A 139 -11.65 -2.72 -24.13
N PHE A 140 -10.73 -3.65 -24.40
CA PHE A 140 -9.44 -3.67 -23.70
C PHE A 140 -8.56 -2.47 -24.11
N LEU A 141 -7.84 -1.90 -23.15
CA LEU A 141 -7.10 -0.62 -23.30
C LEU A 141 -7.96 0.54 -23.84
N GLY A 142 -9.26 0.54 -23.55
CA GLY A 142 -10.19 1.56 -24.05
C GLY A 142 -10.64 1.34 -25.49
N GLY A 143 -10.53 0.09 -25.98
CA GLY A 143 -10.84 -0.29 -27.35
C GLY A 143 -9.64 -0.25 -28.30
N ASP A 144 -8.46 0.17 -27.82
CA ASP A 144 -7.23 0.21 -28.63
C ASP A 144 -6.68 -1.20 -28.93
N MET A 145 -7.19 -2.23 -28.25
CA MET A 145 -6.80 -3.61 -28.43
C MET A 145 -7.99 -4.56 -28.28
N ALA A 146 -8.28 -5.36 -29.31
CA ALA A 146 -9.23 -6.45 -29.22
C ALA A 146 -8.53 -7.68 -28.63
N LEU A 147 -9.18 -8.37 -27.68
CA LEU A 147 -8.67 -9.62 -27.13
C LEU A 147 -9.18 -10.81 -27.94
N ASP A 148 -8.30 -11.77 -28.17
CA ASP A 148 -8.63 -13.04 -28.83
C ASP A 148 -9.17 -14.05 -27.80
N GLU A 149 -10.50 -14.13 -27.70
CA GLU A 149 -11.16 -15.09 -26.82
C GLU A 149 -10.89 -16.54 -27.22
N ALA A 150 -10.74 -16.84 -28.51
CA ALA A 150 -10.50 -18.19 -28.98
C ALA A 150 -9.11 -18.67 -28.54
N ALA A 151 -8.09 -17.82 -28.68
CA ALA A 151 -6.74 -18.09 -28.21
C ALA A 151 -6.69 -18.31 -26.69
N ALA A 152 -7.42 -17.50 -25.92
CA ALA A 152 -7.52 -17.64 -24.45
C ALA A 152 -8.15 -18.99 -24.07
N ARG A 153 -9.28 -19.34 -24.71
CA ARG A 153 -9.99 -20.61 -24.49
C ARG A 153 -9.11 -21.79 -24.85
N GLU A 154 -8.42 -21.76 -26.00
CA GLU A 154 -7.50 -22.82 -26.41
C GLU A 154 -6.36 -23.00 -25.40
N ALA A 155 -5.77 -21.90 -24.93
CA ALA A 155 -4.68 -21.94 -23.97
C ALA A 155 -5.11 -22.58 -22.64
N VAL A 156 -6.23 -22.13 -22.07
CA VAL A 156 -6.77 -22.67 -20.81
C VAL A 156 -7.29 -24.09 -20.98
N GLN A 157 -7.83 -24.46 -22.15
CA GLN A 157 -8.29 -25.81 -22.44
C GLN A 157 -7.18 -26.85 -22.28
N ARG A 158 -5.92 -26.52 -22.57
CA ARG A 158 -4.80 -27.45 -22.34
C ARG A 158 -4.59 -27.77 -20.87
N ILE A 159 -4.82 -26.80 -19.98
CA ILE A 159 -4.80 -27.03 -18.52
C ILE A 159 -6.00 -27.87 -18.11
N ALA A 160 -7.20 -27.52 -18.60
CA ALA A 160 -8.44 -28.25 -18.33
C ALA A 160 -8.33 -29.72 -18.70
N THR A 161 -7.87 -30.03 -19.92
CA THR A 161 -7.65 -31.39 -20.41
C THR A 161 -6.61 -32.15 -19.57
N SER A 162 -5.52 -31.49 -19.17
CA SER A 162 -4.47 -32.13 -18.36
C SER A 162 -4.94 -32.50 -16.95
N LEU A 163 -5.89 -31.74 -16.41
CA LEU A 163 -6.45 -31.95 -15.07
C LEU A 163 -7.77 -32.74 -15.08
N GLY A 164 -8.35 -33.02 -16.25
CA GLY A 164 -9.68 -33.64 -16.38
C GLY A 164 -10.82 -32.74 -15.87
N LEU A 165 -10.69 -31.43 -16.05
CA LEU A 165 -11.66 -30.42 -15.63
C LEU A 165 -12.39 -29.80 -16.83
N GLU A 166 -13.54 -29.20 -16.56
CA GLU A 166 -14.20 -28.29 -17.50
C GLU A 166 -13.40 -26.99 -17.65
N LEU A 167 -13.54 -26.32 -18.80
CA LEU A 167 -12.79 -25.12 -19.15
C LEU A 167 -12.90 -24.02 -18.09
N GLU A 168 -14.13 -23.68 -17.68
CA GLU A 168 -14.39 -22.63 -16.69
C GLU A 168 -13.86 -23.01 -15.31
N ALA A 169 -13.90 -24.30 -14.95
CA ALA A 169 -13.34 -24.79 -13.68
C ALA A 169 -11.80 -24.65 -13.67
N ALA A 170 -11.13 -24.94 -14.79
CA ALA A 170 -9.70 -24.73 -14.92
C ALA A 170 -9.32 -23.25 -14.89
N ALA A 171 -10.10 -22.39 -15.56
CA ALA A 171 -9.91 -20.93 -15.51
C ALA A 171 -10.05 -20.39 -14.08
N GLN A 172 -11.09 -20.81 -13.35
CA GLN A 172 -11.27 -20.43 -11.95
C GLN A 172 -10.10 -20.93 -11.08
N GLY A 173 -9.65 -22.17 -11.27
CA GLY A 173 -8.51 -22.72 -10.54
C GLY A 173 -7.20 -21.95 -10.77
N ILE A 174 -6.93 -21.46 -11.99
CA ILE A 174 -5.78 -20.59 -12.29
C ILE A 174 -5.86 -19.30 -11.45
N ILE A 175 -7.03 -18.68 -11.39
CA ILE A 175 -7.23 -17.45 -10.63
C ILE A 175 -7.14 -17.70 -9.12
N ASP A 176 -7.66 -18.84 -8.63
CA ASP A 176 -7.62 -19.20 -7.22
C ASP A 176 -6.19 -19.41 -6.73
N ILE A 177 -5.34 -20.10 -7.50
CA ILE A 177 -3.92 -20.26 -7.17
C ILE A 177 -3.19 -18.92 -7.17
N ALA A 178 -3.44 -18.06 -8.18
CA ALA A 178 -2.87 -16.71 -8.21
C ALA A 178 -3.31 -15.88 -6.98
N ASN A 179 -4.60 -15.94 -6.63
CA ASN A 179 -5.15 -15.27 -5.45
C ASN A 179 -4.52 -15.77 -4.15
N GLU A 180 -4.31 -17.07 -4.00
CA GLU A 180 -3.67 -17.61 -2.79
C GLU A 180 -2.21 -17.15 -2.65
N HIS A 181 -1.46 -17.07 -3.76
CA HIS A 181 -0.10 -16.51 -3.75
C HIS A 181 -0.09 -15.04 -3.31
N MET A 182 -1.01 -14.23 -3.85
CA MET A 182 -1.13 -12.81 -3.50
C MET A 182 -1.63 -12.61 -2.06
N ALA A 183 -2.62 -13.39 -1.62
CA ALA A 183 -3.15 -13.36 -0.26
C ALA A 183 -2.08 -13.72 0.78
N ARG A 184 -1.24 -14.73 0.51
CA ARG A 184 -0.11 -15.08 1.38
C ARG A 184 0.83 -13.89 1.60
N ALA A 185 1.16 -13.17 0.54
CA ALA A 185 2.05 -12.02 0.64
C ALA A 185 1.40 -10.80 1.33
N LEU A 186 0.10 -10.58 1.12
CA LEU A 186 -0.67 -9.59 1.88
C LEU A 186 -0.68 -9.93 3.38
N ARG A 187 -0.78 -11.22 3.76
CA ARG A 187 -0.64 -11.68 5.16
C ARG A 187 0.77 -11.46 5.71
N VAL A 188 1.82 -11.61 4.89
CA VAL A 188 3.20 -11.28 5.29
C VAL A 188 3.32 -9.80 5.64
N MET A 189 2.79 -8.90 4.80
CA MET A 189 2.88 -7.46 5.05
C MET A 189 2.01 -6.94 6.20
N SER A 190 1.04 -7.72 6.67
CA SER A 190 0.12 -7.34 7.74
C SER A 190 0.35 -8.15 9.02
N VAL A 191 -0.01 -9.43 9.02
CA VAL A 191 0.02 -10.31 10.20
C VAL A 191 1.43 -10.44 10.78
N GLN A 192 2.47 -10.58 9.94
CA GLN A 192 3.85 -10.66 10.45
C GLN A 192 4.38 -9.31 10.97
N ARG A 193 3.71 -8.21 10.64
CA ARG A 193 3.94 -6.88 11.23
C ARG A 193 3.08 -6.62 12.47
N GLY A 194 2.31 -7.62 12.93
CA GLY A 194 1.44 -7.51 14.09
C GLY A 194 0.14 -6.74 13.83
N VAL A 195 -0.22 -6.53 12.55
CA VAL A 195 -1.42 -5.77 12.17
C VAL A 195 -2.50 -6.73 11.65
N ASP A 196 -3.67 -6.68 12.29
CA ASP A 196 -4.85 -7.42 11.83
C ASP A 196 -5.35 -6.83 10.50
N PRO A 197 -5.43 -7.60 9.39
CA PRO A 197 -5.96 -7.11 8.13
C PRO A 197 -7.39 -6.58 8.22
N LYS A 198 -8.23 -7.11 9.13
CA LYS A 198 -9.66 -6.79 9.21
C LYS A 198 -9.95 -5.32 9.51
N VAL A 199 -9.01 -4.63 10.16
CA VAL A 199 -9.14 -3.22 10.51
C VAL A 199 -8.57 -2.28 9.44
N LEU A 200 -8.04 -2.84 8.35
CA LEU A 200 -7.48 -2.08 7.22
C LEU A 200 -8.49 -1.96 6.08
N THR A 201 -8.23 -1.02 5.18
CA THR A 201 -8.87 -0.97 3.86
C THR A 201 -7.90 -1.49 2.80
N LEU A 202 -8.33 -2.45 1.97
CA LEU A 202 -7.50 -2.97 0.86
C LEU A 202 -7.56 -1.96 -0.29
N VAL A 203 -6.44 -1.34 -0.65
CA VAL A 203 -6.38 -0.39 -1.77
C VAL A 203 -5.82 -1.09 -2.98
N SER A 204 -6.69 -1.37 -3.96
CA SER A 204 -6.35 -2.10 -5.17
C SER A 204 -6.12 -1.15 -6.33
N PHE A 205 -4.98 -1.29 -6.99
CA PHE A 205 -4.62 -0.53 -8.19
C PHE A 205 -3.73 -1.36 -9.13
N GLY A 206 -3.24 -0.72 -10.19
CA GLY A 206 -2.67 -1.44 -11.34
C GLY A 206 -3.76 -1.92 -12.29
N GLY A 207 -3.35 -2.32 -13.49
CA GLY A 207 -4.30 -2.69 -14.56
C GLY A 207 -5.12 -3.95 -14.26
N ALA A 208 -4.55 -4.88 -13.49
CA ALA A 208 -5.17 -6.17 -13.19
C ALA A 208 -5.75 -6.27 -11.77
N GLY A 209 -5.35 -5.38 -10.85
CA GLY A 209 -5.68 -5.55 -9.42
C GLY A 209 -7.17 -5.60 -9.12
N GLY A 210 -7.96 -4.77 -9.81
CA GLY A 210 -9.42 -4.72 -9.64
C GLY A 210 -10.14 -6.03 -9.94
N LEU A 211 -9.54 -6.94 -10.71
CA LEU A 211 -10.12 -8.26 -11.00
C LEU A 211 -10.06 -9.22 -9.80
N HIS A 212 -9.13 -8.96 -8.88
CA HIS A 212 -8.81 -9.85 -7.76
C HIS A 212 -9.23 -9.28 -6.40
N VAL A 213 -9.54 -7.98 -6.34
CA VAL A 213 -9.74 -7.22 -5.09
C VAL A 213 -10.76 -7.84 -4.13
N CYS A 214 -11.94 -8.27 -4.61
CA CYS A 214 -12.97 -8.86 -3.76
C CYS A 214 -12.48 -10.18 -3.14
N ALA A 215 -11.91 -11.08 -3.95
CA ALA A 215 -11.42 -12.37 -3.50
C ALA A 215 -10.25 -12.23 -2.50
N LEU A 216 -9.34 -11.28 -2.74
CA LEU A 216 -8.22 -11.00 -1.83
C LEU A 216 -8.69 -10.39 -0.51
N ALA A 217 -9.65 -9.46 -0.55
CA ALA A 217 -10.24 -8.92 0.66
C ALA A 217 -10.90 -10.02 1.50
N GLU A 218 -11.66 -10.93 0.86
CA GLU A 218 -12.27 -12.08 1.57
C GLU A 218 -11.23 -13.03 2.16
N ALA A 219 -10.17 -13.36 1.41
CA ALA A 219 -9.10 -14.24 1.89
C ALA A 219 -8.36 -13.66 3.11
N LEU A 220 -8.38 -12.34 3.28
CA LEU A 220 -7.82 -11.62 4.43
C LEU A 220 -8.84 -11.35 5.54
N GLY A 221 -10.10 -11.74 5.35
CA GLY A 221 -11.20 -11.44 6.28
C GLY A 221 -11.62 -9.97 6.29
N MET A 222 -11.19 -9.20 5.30
CA MET A 222 -11.52 -7.79 5.14
C MET A 222 -12.92 -7.63 4.55
N SER A 223 -13.61 -6.56 4.94
CA SER A 223 -14.95 -6.22 4.47
C SER A 223 -14.99 -4.97 3.61
N LYS A 224 -13.84 -4.32 3.40
CA LYS A 224 -13.70 -3.01 2.74
C LYS A 224 -12.52 -3.01 1.79
N ALA A 225 -12.75 -2.53 0.58
CA ALA A 225 -11.70 -2.24 -0.38
C ALA A 225 -11.95 -0.90 -1.07
N LEU A 226 -10.88 -0.30 -1.59
CA LEU A 226 -10.89 0.96 -2.32
C LEU A 226 -10.19 0.75 -3.65
N VAL A 227 -10.86 1.11 -4.75
CA VAL A 227 -10.25 1.19 -6.08
C VAL A 227 -10.17 2.67 -6.48
N PRO A 228 -8.99 3.31 -6.32
CA PRO A 228 -8.77 4.72 -6.64
C PRO A 228 -9.27 5.13 -8.02
N ILE A 229 -9.64 6.41 -8.18
CA ILE A 229 -9.70 7.00 -9.52
C ILE A 229 -8.33 6.84 -10.20
N HIS A 230 -8.34 6.48 -11.49
CA HIS A 230 -7.12 6.20 -12.26
C HIS A 230 -6.29 5.03 -11.69
N ALA A 231 -6.94 4.00 -11.16
CA ALA A 231 -6.29 2.83 -10.58
C ALA A 231 -5.20 2.22 -11.49
N GLY A 232 -5.46 2.10 -12.79
CA GLY A 232 -4.49 1.56 -13.74
C GLY A 232 -3.20 2.40 -13.93
N VAL A 233 -3.19 3.68 -13.52
CA VAL A 233 -2.02 4.59 -13.63
C VAL A 233 -1.68 5.28 -12.31
N LEU A 234 -2.10 4.70 -11.18
CA LEU A 234 -1.97 5.32 -9.86
C LEU A 234 -0.50 5.65 -9.51
N SER A 235 0.45 4.82 -9.93
CA SER A 235 1.88 5.05 -9.69
C SER A 235 2.39 6.31 -10.39
N ALA A 236 1.92 6.59 -11.62
CA ALA A 236 2.25 7.84 -12.33
C ALA A 236 1.63 9.07 -11.63
N LEU A 237 0.40 8.93 -11.14
CA LEU A 237 -0.24 9.97 -10.33
C LEU A 237 0.53 10.21 -9.02
N GLY A 238 1.03 9.15 -8.39
CA GLY A 238 1.90 9.20 -7.21
C GLY A 238 3.14 10.05 -7.45
N MET A 239 3.81 9.88 -8.60
CA MET A 239 4.97 10.71 -8.98
C MET A 239 4.61 12.19 -9.14
N LEU A 240 3.43 12.50 -9.67
CA LEU A 240 2.98 13.88 -9.89
C LEU A 240 2.67 14.61 -8.57
N VAL A 241 2.06 13.92 -7.61
CA VAL A 241 1.62 14.52 -6.33
C VAL A 241 2.68 14.44 -5.23
N ALA A 242 3.73 13.63 -5.41
CA ALA A 242 4.78 13.48 -4.41
C ALA A 242 5.54 14.81 -4.23
N PRO A 243 5.72 15.28 -2.97
CA PRO A 243 6.56 16.44 -2.73
C PRO A 243 8.00 16.11 -3.12
N ARG A 244 8.68 17.07 -3.74
CA ARG A 244 10.11 16.92 -4.04
C ARG A 244 10.87 16.87 -2.73
N ALA A 245 11.71 15.86 -2.54
CA ALA A 245 12.43 15.66 -1.29
C ALA A 245 13.91 15.31 -1.51
N ARG A 246 14.72 15.65 -0.51
CA ARG A 246 16.13 15.28 -0.40
C ARG A 246 16.39 14.69 0.97
N PHE A 247 17.01 13.52 0.95
CA PHE A 247 17.41 12.79 2.14
C PHE A 247 18.92 12.81 2.24
N HIS A 248 19.44 13.22 3.39
CA HIS A 248 20.86 13.17 3.70
C HIS A 248 21.06 12.49 5.05
N SER A 249 22.14 11.73 5.17
CA SER A 249 22.50 11.06 6.41
C SER A 249 23.99 11.20 6.72
N LEU A 250 24.32 11.25 8.01
CA LEU A 250 25.68 11.29 8.52
C LEU A 250 25.81 10.29 9.68
N THR A 251 26.75 9.36 9.59
CA THR A 251 27.11 8.51 10.72
C THR A 251 27.83 9.34 11.79
N PHE A 252 27.37 9.30 13.03
CA PHE A 252 27.85 10.16 14.12
C PHE A 252 28.36 9.40 15.35
N ASN A 253 27.85 8.20 15.64
CA ASN A 253 28.30 7.29 16.72
C ASN A 253 28.71 8.00 18.04
N GLN A 254 27.73 8.54 18.76
CA GLN A 254 27.95 9.27 20.01
C GLN A 254 27.15 8.63 21.16
N LEU A 255 27.83 8.26 22.24
CA LEU A 255 27.17 7.81 23.48
C LEU A 255 26.63 9.02 24.25
N VAL A 256 25.39 8.93 24.73
CA VAL A 256 24.75 9.86 25.67
C VAL A 256 24.78 9.19 27.05
N PRO A 257 25.63 9.66 27.98
CA PRO A 257 25.65 9.15 29.35
C PRO A 257 24.28 9.34 30.03
N ASP A 258 23.79 8.31 30.73
CA ASP A 258 22.50 8.34 31.43
C ASP A 258 22.40 9.53 32.40
N GLU A 259 23.51 9.86 33.06
CA GLU A 259 23.64 10.99 33.98
C GLU A 259 23.39 12.38 33.36
N LEU A 260 23.35 12.49 32.03
CA LEU A 260 23.06 13.74 31.33
C LEU A 260 21.57 13.90 30.96
N VAL A 261 20.76 12.83 31.09
CA VAL A 261 19.40 12.78 30.55
C VAL A 261 18.36 12.19 31.51
N ASP A 262 18.75 11.35 32.48
CA ASP A 262 17.83 10.88 33.52
C ASP A 262 17.72 11.90 34.66
N ASN A 263 16.52 12.50 34.78
CA ASN A 263 16.15 13.31 35.96
C ASN A 263 15.61 12.46 37.12
N ASP A 264 15.44 11.14 36.93
CA ASP A 264 14.72 10.26 37.86
C ASP A 264 15.59 9.70 39.01
N PHE A 265 16.88 10.02 39.08
CA PHE A 265 17.77 9.45 40.11
C PHE A 265 17.94 10.30 41.38
N ASP A 266 17.27 11.45 41.51
CA ASP A 266 17.31 12.21 42.76
C ASP A 266 16.04 13.02 43.06
N ALA A 267 14.87 12.37 43.07
CA ALA A 267 13.67 12.94 43.72
C ALA A 267 13.74 12.90 45.26
N GLY A 268 14.96 12.93 45.83
CA GLY A 268 15.24 12.76 47.25
C GLY A 268 16.04 13.88 47.91
N SER A 269 16.58 14.86 47.17
CA SER A 269 17.23 16.02 47.81
C SER A 269 16.94 17.34 47.08
N GLU A 270 16.06 18.16 47.66
CA GLU A 270 15.92 19.57 47.29
C GLU A 270 17.18 20.35 47.73
N SER A 271 18.26 20.31 46.94
CA SER A 271 19.33 21.30 47.05
C SER A 271 19.12 22.39 46.00
N LYS A 272 18.74 23.59 46.45
CA LYS A 272 18.50 24.79 45.63
C LYS A 272 19.79 25.51 45.19
N VAL A 273 20.94 24.85 45.22
CA VAL A 273 22.22 25.37 44.73
C VAL A 273 22.69 24.44 43.62
N ALA A 274 22.88 24.97 42.42
CA ALA A 274 23.50 24.21 41.34
C ALA A 274 24.97 23.98 41.72
N ASP A 275 25.28 22.82 42.28
CA ASP A 275 26.66 22.42 42.57
C ASP A 275 27.49 22.39 41.26
N ASP A 276 28.80 22.65 41.34
CA ASP A 276 29.73 22.74 40.19
C ASP A 276 29.63 21.53 39.24
N ALA A 277 29.30 20.35 39.76
CA ALA A 277 29.10 19.13 38.99
C ALA A 277 27.88 19.20 38.06
N THR A 278 26.76 19.79 38.51
CA THR A 278 25.54 19.98 37.72
C THR A 278 25.77 21.00 36.60
N VAL A 279 26.49 22.09 36.89
CA VAL A 279 26.88 23.09 35.89
C VAL A 279 27.79 22.48 34.82
N SER A 280 28.74 21.63 35.22
CA SER A 280 29.64 20.91 34.30
C SER A 280 28.89 19.94 33.38
N LYS A 281 27.95 19.15 33.93
CA LYS A 281 27.09 18.22 33.15
C LYS A 281 26.23 18.97 32.13
N GLN A 282 25.56 20.05 32.54
CA GLN A 282 24.74 20.86 31.64
C GLN A 282 25.59 21.50 30.53
N SER A 283 26.81 21.97 30.85
CA SER A 283 27.74 22.51 29.85
C SER A 283 28.16 21.46 28.82
N MET A 284 28.41 20.22 29.24
CA MET A 284 28.76 19.12 28.35
C MET A 284 27.58 18.75 27.43
N LEU A 285 26.37 18.64 27.99
CA LEU A 285 25.15 18.39 27.22
C LEU A 285 24.91 19.49 26.19
N ASN A 286 25.06 20.76 26.58
CA ASN A 286 24.92 21.90 25.68
C ASN A 286 25.95 21.88 24.54
N THR A 287 27.21 21.52 24.83
CA THR A 287 28.26 21.42 23.81
C THR A 287 27.97 20.28 22.82
N MET A 288 27.49 19.13 23.32
CA MET A 288 27.10 18.00 22.48
C MET A 288 25.87 18.35 21.62
N GLN A 289 24.87 19.01 22.20
CA GLN A 289 23.68 19.51 21.50
C GLN A 289 24.07 20.45 20.36
N GLN A 290 24.91 21.45 20.62
CA GLN A 290 25.38 22.41 19.62
C GLN A 290 26.12 21.71 18.46
N LYS A 291 26.96 20.72 18.76
CA LYS A 291 27.65 19.93 17.73
C LYS A 291 26.66 19.18 16.84
N LEU A 292 25.66 18.52 17.43
CA LEU A 292 24.62 17.79 16.68
C LEU A 292 23.78 18.74 15.80
N GLU A 293 23.38 19.90 16.33
CA GLU A 293 22.64 20.92 15.59
C GLU A 293 23.44 21.47 14.40
N GLN A 294 24.74 21.68 14.57
CA GLN A 294 25.63 22.09 13.47
C GLN A 294 25.66 21.03 12.36
N GLU A 295 25.79 19.74 12.70
CA GLU A 295 25.79 18.68 11.70
C GLU A 295 24.44 18.55 10.97
N PHE A 296 23.32 18.66 11.71
CA PHE A 296 21.99 18.70 11.08
C PHE A 296 21.85 19.87 10.11
N GLU A 297 22.37 21.05 10.46
CA GLU A 297 22.29 22.23 9.60
C GLU A 297 23.18 22.11 8.34
N VAL A 298 24.33 21.42 8.43
CA VAL A 298 25.14 21.06 7.27
C VAL A 298 24.34 20.17 6.31
N LEU A 299 23.70 19.11 6.82
CA LEU A 299 22.88 18.21 6.01
C LEU A 299 21.65 18.91 5.42
N ALA A 300 20.98 19.74 6.21
CA ALA A 300 19.82 20.51 5.78
C ALA A 300 20.18 21.54 4.70
N THR A 301 21.34 22.18 4.80
CA THR A 301 21.84 23.13 3.79
C THR A 301 22.06 22.45 2.45
N ARG A 302 22.66 21.25 2.43
CA ARG A 302 22.81 20.45 1.20
C ARG A 302 21.46 20.12 0.57
N GLY A 303 20.49 19.68 1.39
CA GLY A 303 19.14 19.37 0.91
C GLY A 303 18.39 20.58 0.35
N ARG A 304 18.48 21.73 1.02
CA ARG A 304 17.90 23.00 0.55
C ARG A 304 18.54 23.48 -0.74
N GLN A 305 19.86 23.39 -0.86
CA GLN A 305 20.57 23.77 -2.08
C GLN A 305 20.10 22.94 -3.28
N ALA A 306 20.06 21.61 -3.14
CA ALA A 306 19.62 20.74 -4.21
C ALA A 306 18.16 21.02 -4.64
N LEU A 307 17.25 21.31 -3.70
CA LEU A 307 15.87 21.69 -4.06
C LEU A 307 15.78 23.08 -4.71
N ARG A 308 16.64 24.04 -4.35
CA ARG A 308 16.72 25.35 -5.02
C ARG A 308 17.18 25.22 -6.46
N GLU A 309 18.16 24.35 -6.71
CA GLU A 309 18.65 24.05 -8.07
C GLU A 309 17.53 23.44 -8.95
N GLU A 310 16.53 22.78 -8.34
CA GLU A 310 15.31 22.29 -9.00
C GLU A 310 14.18 23.34 -9.10
N GLY A 311 14.41 24.57 -8.64
CA GLY A 311 13.43 25.66 -8.69
C GLY A 311 12.39 25.68 -7.56
N VAL A 312 12.61 24.97 -6.45
CA VAL A 312 11.72 25.05 -5.27
C VAL A 312 12.07 26.31 -4.45
N SER A 313 11.04 27.11 -4.12
CA SER A 313 11.23 28.31 -3.28
C SER A 313 11.51 27.95 -1.82
N VAL A 314 12.29 28.79 -1.14
CA VAL A 314 12.68 28.55 0.27
C VAL A 314 11.46 28.48 1.19
N ASP A 315 10.47 29.34 0.98
CA ASP A 315 9.25 29.39 1.80
C ASP A 315 8.34 28.17 1.61
N ALA A 316 8.58 27.39 0.55
CA ALA A 316 7.91 26.13 0.29
C ALA A 316 8.67 24.91 0.86
N MET A 317 9.85 25.09 1.45
CA MET A 317 10.64 23.98 2.01
C MET A 317 10.30 23.70 3.48
N GLN A 318 10.23 22.42 3.81
CA GLN A 318 10.07 21.90 5.16
C GLN A 318 11.24 20.97 5.48
N LEU A 319 11.86 21.17 6.65
CA LEU A 319 12.92 20.30 7.18
C LEU A 319 12.33 19.37 8.23
N ARG A 320 12.68 18.09 8.15
CA ARG A 320 12.57 17.13 9.24
C ARG A 320 13.94 16.57 9.56
N ALA A 321 14.24 16.45 10.84
CA ALA A 321 15.46 15.83 11.35
C ALA A 321 15.10 14.62 12.20
N SER A 322 15.88 13.56 12.09
CA SER A 322 15.78 12.39 12.95
C SER A 322 17.15 11.77 13.20
N VAL A 323 17.24 10.94 14.22
CA VAL A 323 18.45 10.23 14.58
C VAL A 323 18.16 8.76 14.84
N ASP A 324 19.02 7.88 14.34
CA ASP A 324 18.99 6.47 14.67
C ASP A 324 19.62 6.26 16.05
N CYS A 325 18.84 5.74 16.98
CA CYS A 325 19.24 5.49 18.36
C CYS A 325 19.29 4.00 18.66
N ARG A 326 20.18 3.58 19.56
CA ARG A 326 20.21 2.22 20.12
C ARG A 326 20.74 2.23 21.54
N TYR A 327 20.53 1.17 22.31
CA TYR A 327 21.27 1.00 23.56
C TYR A 327 22.71 0.57 23.27
N ARG A 328 23.64 0.98 24.12
CA ARG A 328 25.04 0.55 24.03
C ARG A 328 25.15 -0.96 23.98
N GLY A 329 25.79 -1.49 22.94
CA GLY A 329 25.98 -2.93 22.74
C GLY A 329 24.88 -3.61 21.92
N GLN A 330 23.81 -2.90 21.56
CA GLN A 330 22.86 -3.39 20.56
C GLN A 330 23.38 -3.19 19.13
N SER A 331 22.90 -4.00 18.20
CA SER A 331 23.20 -3.86 16.76
C SER A 331 22.11 -3.10 16.00
N TYR A 332 20.84 -3.25 16.40
CA TYR A 332 19.69 -2.62 15.74
C TYR A 332 19.43 -1.22 16.28
N THR A 333 18.94 -0.34 15.42
CA THR A 333 18.61 1.06 15.75
C THR A 333 17.13 1.35 15.52
N ILE A 334 16.58 2.27 16.30
CA ILE A 334 15.25 2.85 16.12
C ILE A 334 15.43 4.30 15.64
N ASN A 335 14.79 4.69 14.54
CA ASN A 335 14.80 6.09 14.10
C ASN A 335 13.85 6.94 14.95
N ILE A 336 14.35 8.04 15.49
CA ILE A 336 13.64 8.94 16.42
C ILE A 336 13.65 10.38 15.87
N PRO A 337 12.49 11.08 15.77
CA PRO A 337 12.44 12.50 15.46
C PRO A 337 13.35 13.30 16.40
N TRP A 338 14.17 14.17 15.83
CA TRP A 338 15.10 14.97 16.60
C TRP A 338 14.38 16.14 17.29
N GLN A 339 14.45 16.18 18.62
CA GLN A 339 13.86 17.25 19.44
C GLN A 339 14.86 17.85 20.45
N GLY A 340 16.14 17.55 20.28
CA GLY A 340 17.17 17.75 21.30
C GLY A 340 17.53 16.45 22.02
N ILE A 341 18.72 16.37 22.60
CA ILE A 341 19.26 15.12 23.17
C ILE A 341 18.29 14.52 24.19
N THR A 342 17.83 15.31 25.16
CA THR A 342 16.99 14.84 26.26
C THR A 342 15.65 14.28 25.78
N GLU A 343 14.91 15.05 24.98
CA GLU A 343 13.61 14.66 24.45
C GLU A 343 13.72 13.46 23.49
N THR A 344 14.79 13.43 22.68
CA THR A 344 15.03 12.33 21.74
C THR A 344 15.35 11.04 22.47
N VAL A 345 16.14 11.08 23.54
CA VAL A 345 16.45 9.90 24.38
C VAL A 345 15.20 9.40 25.11
N ALA A 346 14.40 10.32 25.67
CA ALA A 346 13.12 9.95 26.29
C ALA A 346 12.17 9.26 25.30
N LEU A 347 12.03 9.83 24.09
CA LEU A 347 11.22 9.26 23.01
C LEU A 347 11.76 7.91 22.52
N TYR A 348 13.09 7.73 22.51
CA TYR A 348 13.71 6.43 22.24
C TYR A 348 13.30 5.38 23.26
N HIS A 349 13.36 5.68 24.56
CA HIS A 349 12.93 4.73 25.60
C HIS A 349 11.46 4.34 25.43
N GLU A 350 10.59 5.31 25.16
CA GLU A 350 9.16 5.07 24.93
C GLU A 350 8.93 4.16 23.71
N ARG A 351 9.58 4.46 22.57
CA ARG A 351 9.46 3.66 21.36
C ARG A 351 10.04 2.26 21.52
N HIS A 352 11.18 2.12 22.21
CA HIS A 352 11.75 0.81 22.50
C HIS A 352 10.81 -0.02 23.39
N ALA A 353 10.21 0.59 24.42
CA ALA A 353 9.24 -0.10 25.27
C ALA A 353 7.98 -0.52 24.51
N LYS A 354 7.49 0.31 23.59
CA LYS A 354 6.35 -0.04 22.71
C LYS A 354 6.68 -1.19 21.75
N LEU A 355 7.88 -1.20 21.17
CA LEU A 355 8.29 -2.22 20.19
C LEU A 355 8.69 -3.56 20.83
N TYR A 356 9.38 -3.53 21.97
CA TYR A 356 9.98 -4.73 22.59
C TYR A 356 9.40 -5.09 23.97
N GLY A 357 8.45 -4.31 24.48
CA GLY A 357 7.78 -4.55 25.76
C GLY A 357 8.58 -4.15 27.01
N HIS A 358 9.76 -3.54 26.86
CA HIS A 358 10.62 -3.14 27.99
C HIS A 358 11.59 -2.00 27.64
N ARG A 359 12.12 -1.31 28.67
CA ARG A 359 13.26 -0.36 28.62
C ARG A 359 14.51 -1.08 29.13
N LEU A 360 15.69 -0.80 28.58
CA LEU A 360 16.96 -1.23 29.15
C LEU A 360 17.56 -0.10 29.99
N GLN A 361 18.18 -0.45 31.12
CA GLN A 361 18.97 0.47 31.94
C GLN A 361 20.39 0.57 31.35
N GLN A 362 20.48 1.13 30.15
CA GLN A 362 21.74 1.32 29.44
C GLN A 362 21.74 2.68 28.76
N ALA A 363 22.92 3.27 28.66
CA ALA A 363 23.17 4.47 27.89
C ALA A 363 22.77 4.30 26.41
N VAL A 364 22.21 5.38 25.86
CA VAL A 364 21.77 5.46 24.47
C VAL A 364 22.91 5.95 23.57
N GLU A 365 23.10 5.30 22.43
CA GLU A 365 24.00 5.72 21.36
C GLU A 365 23.21 6.39 20.23
N LEU A 366 23.62 7.60 19.85
CA LEU A 366 23.19 8.30 18.64
C LEU A 366 24.07 7.85 17.47
N VAL A 367 23.52 7.06 16.56
CA VAL A 367 24.29 6.35 15.53
C VAL A 367 24.37 7.13 14.23
N THR A 368 23.23 7.57 13.69
CA THR A 368 23.16 8.22 12.38
C THR A 368 22.16 9.37 12.41
N LEU A 369 22.63 10.57 12.03
CA LEU A 369 21.81 11.76 11.85
C LEU A 369 21.19 11.71 10.46
N ARG A 370 19.91 12.08 10.35
CA ARG A 370 19.15 12.07 9.10
C ARG A 370 18.40 13.38 8.94
N THR A 371 18.45 13.96 7.75
CA THR A 371 17.57 15.08 7.37
C THR A 371 16.75 14.72 6.14
N LYS A 372 15.50 15.17 6.15
CA LYS A 372 14.60 15.21 5.00
C LYS A 372 14.21 16.66 4.77
N VAL A 373 14.67 17.25 3.67
CA VAL A 373 14.17 18.54 3.18
C VAL A 373 13.18 18.24 2.07
N GLN A 374 11.96 18.77 2.16
CA GLN A 374 10.93 18.53 1.15
C GLN A 374 10.15 19.80 0.82
N SER A 375 9.60 19.88 -0.40
CA SER A 375 8.61 20.91 -0.74
C SER A 375 7.28 20.66 -0.01
N LYS A 376 6.43 21.69 0.09
CA LYS A 376 5.01 21.49 0.39
C LYS A 376 4.38 20.53 -0.62
N ALA A 377 3.42 19.74 -0.16
CA ALA A 377 2.67 18.84 -1.03
C ALA A 377 1.80 19.67 -2.00
N SER A 378 1.79 19.27 -3.27
CA SER A 378 0.82 19.80 -4.23
C SER A 378 -0.51 19.09 -4.00
N ILE A 379 -1.53 19.83 -3.56
CA ILE A 379 -2.89 19.26 -3.41
C ILE A 379 -3.53 19.22 -4.81
N VAL A 380 -3.71 18.01 -5.35
CA VAL A 380 -4.45 17.80 -6.61
C VAL A 380 -5.88 17.39 -6.26
N LYS A 381 -6.83 18.33 -6.34
CA LYS A 381 -8.25 17.98 -6.12
C LYS A 381 -8.73 17.10 -7.28
N PHE A 382 -9.18 15.89 -6.97
CA PHE A 382 -9.91 15.06 -7.91
C PHE A 382 -11.38 15.41 -7.82
N HIS A 383 -12.01 15.57 -8.97
CA HIS A 383 -13.45 15.68 -9.10
C HIS A 383 -13.91 14.45 -9.88
N ALA A 384 -15.00 13.81 -9.43
CA ALA A 384 -15.75 12.94 -10.33
C ALA A 384 -16.05 13.75 -11.61
N SER A 385 -15.90 13.13 -12.79
CA SER A 385 -16.23 13.82 -14.03
C SER A 385 -17.70 14.25 -13.98
N ASP A 386 -17.97 15.52 -14.30
CA ASP A 386 -19.32 15.98 -14.62
C ASP A 386 -19.68 15.30 -15.95
N GLY A 387 -20.23 14.09 -15.85
CA GLY A 387 -20.37 13.17 -16.96
C GLY A 387 -21.08 13.80 -18.16
N ALA A 388 -20.46 13.70 -19.33
CA ALA A 388 -21.24 13.58 -20.55
C ALA A 388 -22.06 12.29 -20.42
N THR A 389 -23.38 12.41 -20.38
CA THR A 389 -24.33 11.29 -20.39
C THR A 389 -24.02 10.36 -21.56
N GLN A 390 -23.32 9.26 -21.29
CA GLN A 390 -23.34 8.09 -22.15
C GLN A 390 -24.25 7.07 -21.47
N THR A 391 -25.24 6.59 -22.21
CA THR A 391 -26.15 5.53 -21.78
C THR A 391 -25.32 4.30 -21.37
N PRO A 392 -25.74 3.50 -20.36
CA PRO A 392 -25.08 2.23 -20.03
C PRO A 392 -24.71 1.46 -21.29
N LEU A 393 -23.43 1.09 -21.39
CA LEU A 393 -22.94 0.28 -22.52
C LEU A 393 -23.75 -1.02 -22.56
N SER A 394 -24.19 -1.41 -23.76
CA SER A 394 -24.94 -2.66 -23.95
C SER A 394 -24.23 -3.83 -23.26
N PRO A 395 -24.97 -4.75 -22.62
CA PRO A 395 -24.37 -5.95 -22.04
C PRO A 395 -23.48 -6.64 -23.08
N ALA A 396 -22.32 -7.13 -22.63
CA ALA A 396 -21.41 -7.87 -23.50
C ALA A 396 -22.19 -8.93 -24.29
N SER A 397 -21.85 -9.09 -25.57
CA SER A 397 -22.45 -10.12 -26.42
C SER A 397 -22.35 -11.47 -25.73
N LYS A 398 -23.51 -12.07 -25.42
CA LYS A 398 -23.76 -13.39 -24.82
C LYS A 398 -22.49 -14.21 -24.55
N THR A 399 -21.90 -14.04 -23.39
CA THR A 399 -20.89 -14.94 -22.84
C THR A 399 -21.56 -15.82 -21.79
N ASN A 400 -21.51 -17.14 -22.00
CA ASN A 400 -22.03 -18.17 -21.10
C ASN A 400 -21.32 -18.10 -19.74
N ALA A 401 -21.79 -17.26 -18.82
CA ALA A 401 -21.26 -17.17 -17.46
C ALA A 401 -22.09 -18.09 -16.56
N LYS A 402 -21.72 -19.38 -16.48
CA LYS A 402 -22.29 -20.29 -15.49
C LYS A 402 -21.77 -19.93 -14.10
N THR A 403 -22.61 -19.31 -13.29
CA THR A 403 -22.34 -19.04 -11.87
C THR A 403 -22.51 -20.34 -11.06
N ASN A 404 -21.42 -21.09 -10.88
CA ASN A 404 -21.42 -22.22 -9.95
C ASN A 404 -21.24 -21.75 -8.50
N ALA A 405 -22.30 -21.23 -7.90
CA ALA A 405 -22.40 -21.11 -6.45
C ALA A 405 -22.88 -22.45 -5.86
N LYS A 406 -21.97 -23.43 -5.70
CA LYS A 406 -22.26 -24.62 -4.88
C LYS A 406 -21.53 -24.52 -3.54
N THR A 407 -22.28 -24.10 -2.53
CA THR A 407 -21.94 -24.32 -1.13
C THR A 407 -22.06 -25.82 -0.82
N ASN A 408 -20.97 -26.43 -0.35
CA ASN A 408 -20.98 -27.78 0.18
C ASN A 408 -21.81 -27.82 1.48
N ALA A 409 -23.06 -28.27 1.39
CA ALA A 409 -23.85 -28.70 2.53
C ALA A 409 -24.49 -30.07 2.22
N THR A 410 -23.97 -31.08 2.90
CA THR A 410 -24.39 -32.48 2.84
C THR A 410 -25.78 -32.65 3.46
N THR A 411 -26.83 -32.91 2.66
CA THR A 411 -27.97 -33.77 3.05
C THR A 411 -28.79 -34.16 1.83
N ASN A 412 -28.98 -35.47 1.65
CA ASN A 412 -29.82 -36.11 0.65
C ASN A 412 -31.29 -35.68 0.74
N THR A 413 -31.95 -35.39 -0.40
CA THR A 413 -33.26 -35.93 -0.87
C THR A 413 -33.56 -35.33 -2.27
N PRO A 414 -34.04 -36.10 -3.27
CA PRO A 414 -34.23 -35.59 -4.63
C PRO A 414 -35.62 -34.97 -4.81
N SER A 415 -35.68 -33.66 -5.10
CA SER A 415 -36.86 -33.00 -5.64
C SER A 415 -36.50 -32.46 -7.02
N LYS A 416 -37.10 -33.05 -8.06
CA LYS A 416 -37.09 -32.51 -9.42
C LYS A 416 -37.96 -31.27 -9.45
N THR A 417 -37.34 -30.11 -9.53
CA THR A 417 -37.98 -28.89 -10.02
C THR A 417 -37.12 -28.33 -11.14
N ASP A 418 -37.75 -28.15 -12.30
CA ASP A 418 -37.18 -27.53 -13.49
C ASP A 418 -36.64 -26.13 -13.16
N GLU A 419 -35.34 -26.02 -12.89
CA GLU A 419 -34.63 -24.75 -12.93
C GLU A 419 -34.22 -24.48 -14.38
N GLN A 420 -34.98 -23.60 -15.03
CA GLN A 420 -34.54 -22.97 -16.27
C GLN A 420 -33.32 -22.10 -15.95
N ASP A 421 -32.15 -22.54 -16.42
CA ASP A 421 -30.91 -21.75 -16.52
C ASP A 421 -31.20 -20.46 -17.31
N VAL A 422 -31.48 -19.36 -16.61
CA VAL A 422 -31.49 -18.02 -17.21
C VAL A 422 -30.04 -17.54 -17.24
N ASP A 423 -29.40 -17.73 -18.40
CA ASP A 423 -28.08 -17.19 -18.74
C ASP A 423 -28.12 -15.66 -18.66
N THR A 424 -27.83 -15.12 -17.48
CA THR A 424 -27.95 -13.69 -17.20
C THR A 424 -26.59 -13.05 -17.46
N ALA A 425 -26.46 -12.30 -18.56
CA ALA A 425 -25.23 -11.60 -18.91
C ALA A 425 -24.74 -10.71 -17.74
N LEU A 426 -23.43 -10.77 -17.45
CA LEU A 426 -22.81 -10.00 -16.37
C LEU A 426 -22.96 -8.48 -16.65
N PRO A 427 -23.62 -7.70 -15.77
CA PRO A 427 -23.78 -6.26 -15.96
C PRO A 427 -22.43 -5.55 -16.06
N VAL A 428 -22.32 -4.60 -16.99
CA VAL A 428 -21.11 -3.81 -17.22
C VAL A 428 -21.43 -2.33 -17.08
N PHE A 429 -20.62 -1.64 -16.28
CA PHE A 429 -20.68 -0.20 -16.08
C PHE A 429 -19.34 0.42 -16.49
N THR A 430 -19.35 1.64 -17.00
CA THR A 430 -18.13 2.46 -16.91
C THR A 430 -18.06 3.07 -15.52
N ARG A 431 -16.85 3.43 -15.06
CA ARG A 431 -16.69 4.09 -13.75
C ARG A 431 -17.57 5.36 -13.62
N ASP A 432 -17.73 6.11 -14.70
CA ASP A 432 -18.49 7.37 -14.68
C ASP A 432 -20.01 7.12 -14.61
N ASP A 433 -20.47 5.92 -14.98
CA ASP A 433 -21.89 5.53 -14.92
C ASP A 433 -22.33 5.07 -13.52
N VAL A 434 -21.38 4.87 -12.59
CA VAL A 434 -21.67 4.46 -11.21
C VAL A 434 -22.25 5.66 -10.44
N LYS A 435 -23.54 5.92 -10.60
CA LYS A 435 -24.26 7.02 -9.91
C LYS A 435 -24.95 6.58 -8.63
N GLU A 436 -25.32 5.30 -8.55
CA GLU A 436 -25.96 4.67 -7.40
C GLU A 436 -25.13 3.46 -6.98
N ASN A 437 -25.53 2.86 -5.86
CA ASN A 437 -24.91 1.65 -5.35
C ASN A 437 -25.15 0.47 -6.31
N ILE A 438 -24.07 -0.21 -6.69
CA ILE A 438 -24.13 -1.39 -7.56
C ILE A 438 -23.84 -2.62 -6.71
N ASP A 439 -24.71 -3.63 -6.77
CA ASP A 439 -24.48 -4.93 -6.15
C ASP A 439 -23.90 -5.90 -7.16
N GLY A 440 -22.93 -6.71 -6.74
CA GLY A 440 -22.33 -7.74 -7.56
C GLY A 440 -23.25 -8.95 -7.77
N PRO A 441 -23.04 -9.75 -8.83
CA PRO A 441 -21.85 -9.72 -9.68
C PRO A 441 -21.95 -8.66 -10.80
N ALA A 442 -20.89 -7.86 -11.00
CA ALA A 442 -20.83 -6.84 -12.05
C ALA A 442 -19.38 -6.52 -12.45
N LEU A 443 -19.21 -5.90 -13.63
CA LEU A 443 -17.95 -5.28 -14.05
C LEU A 443 -18.05 -3.77 -14.00
N VAL A 444 -17.05 -3.13 -13.43
CA VAL A 444 -16.83 -1.68 -13.56
C VAL A 444 -15.56 -1.47 -14.36
N THR A 445 -15.69 -0.87 -15.54
CA THR A 445 -14.62 -0.72 -16.53
C THR A 445 -14.10 0.72 -16.56
N GLU A 446 -12.79 0.83 -16.77
CA GLU A 446 -12.07 2.06 -17.06
C GLU A 446 -11.20 1.83 -18.30
N LYS A 447 -10.60 2.90 -18.85
CA LYS A 447 -9.76 2.78 -20.03
C LYS A 447 -8.65 1.74 -19.89
N VAL A 448 -8.02 1.65 -18.71
CA VAL A 448 -6.79 0.86 -18.49
C VAL A 448 -6.88 -0.08 -17.27
N SER A 449 -8.07 -0.29 -16.73
CA SER A 449 -8.31 -1.20 -15.61
C SER A 449 -9.75 -1.70 -15.62
N THR A 450 -9.96 -2.88 -15.05
CA THR A 450 -11.30 -3.44 -14.84
C THR A 450 -11.43 -3.91 -13.39
N THR A 451 -12.56 -3.59 -12.77
CA THR A 451 -12.91 -4.07 -11.44
C THR A 451 -14.00 -5.12 -11.55
N TYR A 452 -13.74 -6.31 -11.02
CA TYR A 452 -14.75 -7.35 -10.87
C TYR A 452 -15.39 -7.24 -9.49
N LEU A 453 -16.65 -6.81 -9.46
CA LEU A 453 -17.47 -6.77 -8.26
C LEU A 453 -18.09 -8.16 -8.07
N ALA A 454 -17.59 -8.93 -7.09
CA ALA A 454 -18.07 -10.28 -6.85
C ALA A 454 -19.48 -10.30 -6.22
N SER A 455 -20.18 -11.44 -6.33
CA SER A 455 -21.45 -11.64 -5.62
C SER A 455 -21.29 -11.42 -4.11
N GLY A 456 -22.26 -10.73 -3.50
CA GLY A 456 -22.20 -10.36 -2.07
C GLY A 456 -21.34 -9.13 -1.77
N TRP A 457 -20.84 -8.42 -2.79
CA TRP A 457 -20.18 -7.13 -2.65
C TRP A 457 -21.03 -6.01 -3.24
N ARG A 458 -20.91 -4.83 -2.65
CA ARG A 458 -21.51 -3.56 -3.09
C ARG A 458 -20.43 -2.56 -3.43
N CYS A 459 -20.60 -1.84 -4.52
CA CYS A 459 -19.76 -0.75 -4.98
C CYS A 459 -20.48 0.58 -4.83
N GLU A 460 -19.81 1.57 -4.23
CA GLU A 460 -20.26 2.96 -4.13
C GLU A 460 -19.16 3.87 -4.68
N GLN A 461 -19.51 4.89 -5.47
CA GLN A 461 -18.54 5.90 -5.92
C GLN A 461 -18.52 7.08 -4.96
N ASP A 462 -17.33 7.47 -4.50
CA ASP A 462 -17.15 8.66 -3.66
C ASP A 462 -17.03 9.96 -4.49
N ARG A 463 -16.95 11.09 -3.80
CA ARG A 463 -16.85 12.43 -4.43
C ARG A 463 -15.56 12.64 -5.24
N SER A 464 -14.53 11.85 -4.95
CA SER A 464 -13.26 11.88 -5.69
C SER A 464 -13.29 11.02 -6.96
N GLY A 465 -14.38 10.28 -7.17
CA GLY A 465 -14.53 9.29 -8.24
C GLY A 465 -13.93 7.93 -7.90
N SER A 466 -13.48 7.71 -6.66
CA SER A 466 -12.96 6.41 -6.19
C SER A 466 -14.10 5.43 -5.93
N LEU A 467 -13.89 4.14 -6.20
CA LEU A 467 -14.88 3.10 -5.91
C LEU A 467 -14.60 2.49 -4.53
N PHE A 468 -15.57 2.58 -3.64
CA PHE A 468 -15.56 1.94 -2.35
C PHE A 468 -16.34 0.63 -2.43
N LEU A 469 -15.66 -0.48 -2.18
CA LEU A 469 -16.25 -1.81 -2.21
C LEU A 469 -16.48 -2.28 -0.78
N SER A 470 -17.67 -2.78 -0.49
CA SER A 470 -18.02 -3.31 0.82
C SER A 470 -18.77 -4.63 0.71
N LYS A 471 -18.52 -5.53 1.67
CA LYS A 471 -19.25 -6.79 1.75
C LYS A 471 -20.67 -6.55 2.26
N ILE A 472 -21.67 -7.02 1.52
CA ILE A 472 -23.08 -6.96 1.92
C ILE A 472 -23.24 -7.95 3.07
N SER A 473 -23.62 -7.44 4.24
CA SER A 473 -23.94 -8.29 5.38
C SER A 473 -25.26 -8.99 5.09
N VAL A 474 -25.26 -10.32 5.08
CA VAL A 474 -26.51 -11.09 5.08
C VAL A 474 -27.08 -10.95 6.50
N LEU A 475 -28.20 -10.23 6.63
CA LEU A 475 -28.94 -10.05 7.89
C LEU A 475 -29.52 -11.37 8.40
#